data_AF-D7J8S3-F1
#
_entry.id   AF-D7J8S3-F1
#
_cell.length_a   1.000
_cell.length_b   1.000
_cell.length_c   1.000
_cell.angle_alpha   90.00
_cell.angle_beta   90.00
_cell.angle_gamma   90.00
#
_symmetry.space_group_name_H-M   'P 1'
#
loop_
_entity.id
_entity.type
_entity.pdbx_description
1 polymer ?
#
loop_
_entity_poly.entity_id
_entity_poly.type
_entity_poly.pdbx_seq_one_letter_code
_entity_poly.pdbx_strand_id
1 'polypeptide(L)'
;MELLVTIIILALIFDYINGFHDAANSIATIVSTRVLTPFQAVLWAAFFNFVAFFIAKYIIGGFGIANTVSKTVVEQYITLPIILAGVIAAIT
;
A
#
# COMPACT_ATOMS: atom_id res chain seq x y z
N MET A 1 -7.73 -22.37 6.54
CA MET A 1 -6.40 -21.73 6.63
C MET A 1 -5.83 -21.44 5.25
N GLU A 2 -5.96 -22.37 4.30
CA GLU A 2 -5.54 -22.20 2.90
C GLU A 2 -6.05 -20.90 2.26
N LEU A 3 -7.36 -20.61 2.38
CA LEU A 3 -7.96 -19.39 1.82
C LEU A 3 -7.33 -18.10 2.36
N LEU A 4 -7.05 -18.05 3.67
CA LEU A 4 -6.43 -16.88 4.30
C LEU A 4 -5.00 -16.67 3.77
N VAL A 5 -4.22 -17.75 3.65
CA VAL A 5 -2.86 -17.69 3.09
C VAL A 5 -2.89 -17.18 1.66
N THR A 6 -3.83 -17.67 0.83
CA THR A 6 -4.03 -17.18 -0.53
C THR A 6 -4.34 -15.68 -0.56
N ILE A 7 -5.24 -15.21 0.30
CA ILE A 7 -5.57 -13.78 0.42
C ILE A 7 -4.34 -12.96 0.79
N ILE A 8 -3.54 -13.41 1.75
CA ILE A 8 -2.31 -12.71 2.16
C ILE A 8 -1.32 -12.63 0.99
N ILE A 9 -1.12 -13.71 0.25
CA ILE A 9 -0.24 -13.71 -0.93
C ILE A 9 -0.73 -12.72 -1.98
N LEU A 10 -2.03 -12.73 -2.31
CA LEU A 10 -2.60 -11.79 -3.27
C LEU A 10 -2.52 -10.34 -2.79
N ALA A 11 -2.77 -10.10 -1.50
CA ALA A 11 -2.64 -8.77 -0.91
C ALA A 11 -1.21 -8.23 -0.99
N LEU A 12 -0.19 -9.08 -0.77
CA LEU A 12 1.21 -8.70 -0.93
C LEU A 12 1.57 -8.38 -2.38
N ILE A 13 1.02 -9.14 -3.34
CA ILE A 13 1.20 -8.86 -4.78
C ILE A 13 0.57 -7.52 -5.14
N PHE A 14 -0.66 -7.28 -4.69
CA PHE A 14 -1.34 -6.00 -4.87
C PHE A 14 -0.52 -4.85 -4.28
N ASP A 15 -0.07 -4.96 -3.03
CA ASP A 15 0.70 -3.91 -2.35
C ASP A 15 2.01 -3.59 -3.10
N TYR A 16 2.70 -4.61 -3.61
CA TYR A 16 3.89 -4.41 -4.46
C TYR A 16 3.58 -3.62 -5.74
N ILE A 17 2.49 -3.99 -6.44
CA ILE A 17 2.08 -3.32 -7.69
C ILE A 17 1.68 -1.86 -7.41
N ASN A 18 0.91 -1.60 -6.35
CA ASN A 18 0.57 -0.22 -5.97
C ASN A 18 1.80 0.59 -5.58
N GLY A 19 2.69 0.02 -4.77
CA GLY A 19 3.93 0.68 -4.36
C GLY A 19 4.80 1.07 -5.55
N PHE A 20 4.81 0.29 -6.63
CA PHE A 20 5.51 0.64 -7.87
C PHE A 20 4.89 1.87 -8.57
N HIS A 21 3.57 1.90 -8.70
CA HIS A 21 2.86 3.05 -9.28
C HIS A 21 3.03 4.32 -8.42
N ASP A 22 2.93 4.20 -7.10
CA ASP A 22 3.09 5.32 -6.16
C ASP A 22 4.54 5.82 -6.11
N ALA A 23 5.52 4.93 -6.23
CA ALA A 23 6.92 5.32 -6.38
C ALA A 23 7.12 6.15 -7.64
N ALA A 24 6.54 5.76 -8.79
CA ALA A 24 6.62 6.53 -10.02
C ALA A 24 6.01 7.94 -9.86
N ASN A 25 4.84 8.05 -9.23
CA ASN A 25 4.20 9.33 -8.92
C ASN A 25 5.06 10.21 -8.01
N SER A 26 5.69 9.61 -7.00
CA SER A 26 6.50 10.32 -5.99
C SER A 26 7.84 10.85 -6.53
N ILE A 27 8.41 10.18 -7.55
CA ILE A 27 9.73 10.54 -8.09
C ILE A 27 9.68 11.37 -9.38
N ALA A 28 8.52 11.42 -10.06
CA ALA A 28 8.37 12.06 -11.38
C ALA A 28 8.95 13.48 -11.42
N THR A 29 8.65 14.31 -10.41
CA THR A 29 9.14 15.70 -10.33
C THR A 29 10.65 15.77 -10.13
N ILE A 30 11.21 14.97 -9.21
CA ILE A 30 12.64 15.02 -8.87
C ILE A 30 13.52 14.48 -10.01
N VAL A 31 13.02 13.47 -10.74
CA VAL A 31 13.70 12.87 -11.88
C VAL A 31 13.61 13.78 -13.11
N SER A 32 12.44 14.36 -13.39
CA SER A 32 12.26 15.29 -14.52
C SER A 32 13.06 16.58 -14.37
N THR A 33 13.17 17.09 -13.14
CA THR A 33 14.02 18.26 -12.81
C THR A 33 15.50 17.91 -12.70
N ARG A 34 15.86 16.62 -12.80
CA ARG A 34 17.24 16.10 -12.74
C ARG A 34 17.96 16.39 -11.42
N VAL A 35 17.21 16.52 -10.33
CA VAL A 35 17.78 16.68 -8.98
C VAL A 35 18.41 15.38 -8.52
N LEU A 36 17.77 14.24 -8.80
CA LEU A 36 18.31 12.90 -8.54
C LEU A 36 18.29 12.06 -9.82
N THR A 37 19.23 11.11 -9.91
CA THR A 37 19.14 10.05 -10.92
C THR A 37 17.93 9.14 -10.67
N PRO A 38 17.37 8.47 -11.69
CA PRO A 38 16.21 7.60 -11.51
C PRO A 38 16.40 6.55 -10.41
N PHE A 39 17.58 5.94 -10.33
CA PHE A 39 17.88 4.94 -9.31
C PHE A 39 17.92 5.53 -7.89
N GLN A 40 18.56 6.69 -7.71
CA GLN A 40 18.58 7.39 -6.43
C GLN A 40 17.17 7.79 -6.00
N ALA A 41 16.33 8.23 -6.93
CA ALA A 41 14.96 8.63 -6.63
C ALA A 41 14.10 7.43 -6.19
N VAL A 42 14.27 6.25 -6.80
CA VAL A 42 13.58 5.03 -6.36
C VAL A 42 14.04 4.62 -4.96
N LEU A 43 15.34 4.65 -4.67
CA LEU A 43 15.85 4.37 -3.32
C LEU A 43 15.29 5.36 -2.28
N TRP A 44 15.18 6.64 -2.66
CA TRP A 44 14.58 7.68 -1.83
C TRP A 44 13.11 7.36 -1.54
N ALA A 45 12.31 7.07 -2.57
CA ALA A 45 10.91 6.72 -2.43
C ALA A 45 10.70 5.45 -1.57
N ALA A 46 11.51 4.41 -1.78
CA ALA A 46 11.45 3.19 -0.99
C ALA A 46 11.76 3.43 0.49
N PHE A 47 12.80 4.22 0.78
CA PHE A 47 13.18 4.56 2.15
C PHE A 47 12.05 5.31 2.88
N PHE A 48 11.50 6.36 2.27
CA PHE A 48 10.44 7.14 2.91
C PHE A 48 9.12 6.38 3.02
N ASN A 49 8.76 5.53 2.04
CA ASN A 49 7.60 4.64 2.17
C ASN A 49 7.75 3.68 3.35
N PHE A 50 8.93 3.10 3.52
CA PHE A 50 9.19 2.22 4.65
C PHE A 50 9.14 2.97 5.99
N VAL A 51 9.81 4.13 6.08
CA VAL A 51 9.83 4.96 7.30
C VAL A 51 8.45 5.48 7.67
N ALA A 52 7.60 5.81 6.69
CA ALA A 52 6.24 6.31 6.93
C ALA A 52 5.40 5.34 7.79
N PHE A 53 5.58 4.02 7.62
CA PHE A 53 4.92 3.02 8.47
C PHE A 53 5.29 3.18 9.95
N PHE A 54 6.58 3.38 10.25
CA PHE A 54 7.06 3.55 11.63
C PHE A 54 6.58 4.87 12.22
N ILE A 55 6.59 5.95 11.44
CA ILE A 55 6.04 7.25 11.85
C ILE A 55 4.55 7.10 12.20
N ALA A 56 3.77 6.45 11.32
CA ALA A 56 2.35 6.22 11.57
C ALA A 56 2.11 5.41 12.86
N LYS A 57 2.84 4.32 13.04
CA LYS A 57 2.68 3.42 14.19
C LYS A 57 3.14 4.03 15.51
N TYR A 58 4.33 4.64 15.53
CA TYR A 58 5.00 5.04 16.78
C TYR A 58 4.86 6.53 17.12
N ILE A 59 4.69 7.41 16.13
CA ILE A 59 4.60 8.86 16.35
C ILE A 59 3.13 9.32 16.31
N ILE A 60 2.38 8.88 15.30
CA ILE A 60 0.96 9.26 15.13
C ILE A 60 0.04 8.37 15.97
N GLY A 61 0.50 7.16 16.32
CA GLY A 61 -0.24 6.22 17.16
C GLY A 61 -1.30 5.40 16.42
N GLY A 62 -1.28 5.37 15.08
CA GLY A 62 -2.21 4.56 14.30
C GLY A 62 -2.27 4.91 12.81
N PHE A 63 -3.05 4.11 12.07
CA PHE A 63 -3.25 4.27 10.62
C PHE A 63 -4.57 5.00 10.35
N GLY A 64 -4.55 6.33 10.41
CA GLY A 64 -5.74 7.16 10.30
C GLY A 64 -6.58 6.92 9.03
N ILE A 65 -5.93 6.73 7.89
CA ILE A 65 -6.60 6.46 6.60
C ILE A 65 -7.30 5.10 6.67
N ALA A 66 -6.61 4.04 7.12
CA ALA A 66 -7.20 2.71 7.24
C ALA A 66 -8.43 2.71 8.17
N ASN A 67 -8.33 3.39 9.31
CA ASN A 67 -9.45 3.53 10.26
C ASN A 67 -10.62 4.35 9.72
N THR A 68 -10.36 5.27 8.78
CA THR A 68 -11.40 6.08 8.15
C THR A 68 -12.10 5.29 7.07
N VAL A 69 -11.34 4.57 6.24
CA VAL A 69 -11.88 3.71 5.18
C VAL A 69 -12.64 2.52 5.77
N SER A 70 -12.18 1.93 6.88
CA SER A 70 -12.88 0.79 7.49
C SER A 70 -14.30 1.12 7.95
N LYS A 71 -14.59 2.40 8.28
CA LYS A 71 -15.93 2.85 8.70
C LYS A 71 -16.95 2.86 7.55
N THR A 72 -16.50 2.81 6.30
CA THR A 72 -17.41 2.73 5.15
C THR A 72 -17.86 1.30 4.88
N VAL A 73 -17.18 0.31 5.49
CA VAL A 73 -17.48 -1.11 5.34
C VAL A 73 -18.50 -1.52 6.40
N VAL A 74 -19.52 -2.26 5.96
CA VAL A 74 -20.56 -2.79 6.84
C VAL A 74 -20.05 -4.08 7.49
N GLU A 75 -19.86 -4.07 8.81
CA GLU A 75 -19.17 -5.12 9.58
C GLU A 75 -19.78 -6.52 9.39
N GLN A 76 -21.10 -6.62 9.23
CA GLN A 76 -21.78 -7.92 9.08
C GLN A 76 -21.37 -8.69 7.80
N TYR A 77 -20.76 -8.02 6.83
CA TYR A 77 -20.35 -8.62 5.56
C TYR A 77 -18.85 -8.91 5.48
N ILE A 78 -18.08 -8.70 6.56
CA ILE A 78 -16.64 -8.98 6.54
C ILE A 78 -16.41 -10.50 6.64
N THR A 79 -16.29 -11.14 5.49
CA THR A 79 -16.00 -12.58 5.36
C THR A 79 -14.83 -12.82 4.41
N LEU A 80 -14.08 -13.91 4.60
CA LEU A 80 -12.91 -14.22 3.76
C LEU A 80 -13.22 -14.25 2.25
N PRO A 81 -14.36 -14.80 1.77
CA PRO A 81 -14.71 -14.74 0.34
C PRO A 81 -14.92 -13.31 -0.17
N ILE A 82 -15.52 -12.43 0.64
CA ILE A 82 -15.73 -11.02 0.27
C ILE A 82 -14.39 -10.27 0.23
N ILE A 83 -13.50 -10.53 1.19
CA ILE A 83 -12.15 -9.96 1.18
C ILE A 83 -11.38 -10.43 -0.07
N LEU A 84 -11.45 -11.72 -0.41
CA LEU A 84 -10.84 -12.26 -1.63
C LEU A 84 -11.37 -11.57 -2.88
N ALA A 85 -12.69 -11.42 -3.01
CA ALA A 85 -13.31 -10.74 -4.15
C ALA A 85 -12.82 -9.28 -4.25
N GLY A 86 -12.71 -8.57 -3.12
CA GLY A 86 -12.16 -7.22 -3.07
C GLY A 86 -10.69 -7.15 -3.51
N VAL A 87 -9.83 -8.07 -3.05
CA VAL A 87 -8.42 -8.12 -3.45
C VAL A 87 -8.27 -8.44 -4.94
N ILE A 88 -9.06 -9.37 -5.47
CA ILE A 88 -9.06 -9.69 -6.91
C ILE A 88 -9.47 -8.45 -7.71
N ALA A 89 -10.57 -7.79 -7.33
CA ALA A 89 -11.05 -6.58 -7.99
C ALA A 89 -10.07 -5.40 -7.91
N ALA A 90 -9.20 -5.36 -6.90
CA ALA A 90 -8.20 -4.32 -6.76
C ALA A 90 -6.96 -4.57 -7.63
N ILE A 91 -6.64 -5.83 -7.95
CA ILE A 91 -5.52 -6.21 -8.81
C ILE A 91 -5.84 -6.03 -10.30
N THR A 92 -7.09 -6.31 -10.69
CA THR A 92 -7.57 -6.26 -12.08
C THR A 92 -8.10 -4.90 -12.48
#